data_AF-A0A4S9LLK3-F1
#
_entry.id   AF-A0A4S9LLK3-F1
#
_cell.length_a   1.000
_cell.length_b   1.000
_cell.length_c   1.000
_cell.angle_alpha   90.00
_cell.angle_beta   90.00
_cell.angle_gamma   90.00
#
_symmetry.space_group_name_H-M   'P 1'
#
loop_
_entity.id
_entity.type
_entity.pdbx_description
1 polymer ?
#
loop_
_entity_poly.entity_id
_entity_poly.type
_entity_poly.pdbx_seq_one_letter_code
_entity_poly.pdbx_strand_id
1 'polypeptide(L)'
;MLIEESYKDVATKDGGSMRIFTWHPTVPNYPKAKFPGVVVFSEIYQVTGPVARFAKQIAGQGYIVAAPSSYHEFTGPEPLAYDGHGTDKGNDWKVAKKLAAYDEDAELSVSLLLDLETCNGRIGATGMCLGGHLAFRCALDKRVSAAVCYFATDIHSQTLGAGKNDDSLARAKDIKGELVMIFGKKDNHVPPEGRDLIRKTLHESGICFSFFEAAWAQHAFIRDEMSKGRYDPGLTKICFEILLELFNRTLRSDLGPRVGGEQEIEDPFPGRNRFNSPDLDTSEDESNWAHLNFDIGQEL
;
A
#
# COMPACT_ATOMS: atom_id res chain seq x y z
N MET A 1 -12.98 -13.42 -14.32
CA MET A 1 -14.38 -13.75 -13.97
C MET A 1 -15.27 -12.61 -14.44
N LEU A 2 -16.55 -12.88 -14.72
CA LEU A 2 -17.52 -11.80 -14.89
C LEU A 2 -17.71 -11.11 -13.54
N ILE A 3 -18.14 -9.85 -13.58
CA ILE A 3 -18.32 -9.04 -12.38
C ILE A 3 -19.70 -8.39 -12.38
N GLU A 4 -20.30 -8.28 -11.20
CA GLU A 4 -21.49 -7.49 -10.95
C GLU A 4 -21.07 -6.22 -10.18
N GLU A 5 -21.49 -5.05 -10.67
CA GLU A 5 -21.19 -3.77 -10.04
C GLU A 5 -22.40 -3.30 -9.24
N SER A 6 -22.17 -2.88 -8.01
CA SER A 6 -23.19 -2.34 -7.12
C SER A 6 -22.56 -1.36 -6.14
N TYR A 7 -23.35 -0.87 -5.18
CA TYR A 7 -22.84 -0.07 -4.08
C TYR A 7 -23.76 -0.24 -2.86
N LYS A 8 -23.24 0.13 -1.70
CA LYS A 8 -24.01 0.27 -0.46
C LYS A 8 -23.62 1.57 0.23
N ASP A 9 -24.62 2.30 0.68
CA ASP A 9 -24.41 3.45 1.55
C ASP A 9 -24.45 2.97 3.01
N VAL A 10 -23.40 3.25 3.77
CA VAL A 10 -23.25 2.83 5.16
C VAL A 10 -23.25 4.06 6.07
N ALA A 11 -24.01 4.01 7.17
CA ALA A 11 -24.03 5.10 8.14
C ALA A 11 -22.67 5.24 8.85
N THR A 12 -22.29 6.48 9.14
CA THR A 12 -21.02 6.82 9.80
C THR A 12 -21.26 7.61 11.09
N LYS A 13 -20.26 7.66 11.99
CA LYS A 13 -20.35 8.39 13.26
C LYS A 13 -20.51 9.90 13.10
N ASP A 14 -20.21 10.46 11.93
CA ASP A 14 -20.43 11.88 11.61
C ASP A 14 -21.90 12.21 11.33
N GLY A 15 -22.77 11.19 11.26
CA GLY A 15 -24.22 11.34 11.01
C GLY A 15 -24.59 11.30 9.53
N GLY A 16 -23.61 11.25 8.62
CA GLY A 16 -23.78 11.03 7.19
C GLY A 16 -23.66 9.56 6.79
N SER A 17 -23.69 9.30 5.48
CA SER A 17 -23.46 7.97 4.91
C SER A 17 -22.28 7.97 3.93
N MET A 18 -21.43 6.96 4.04
CA MET A 18 -20.35 6.70 3.09
C MET A 18 -20.82 5.72 2.02
N ARG A 19 -20.59 6.04 0.74
CA ARG A 19 -20.80 5.06 -0.34
C ARG A 19 -19.62 4.12 -0.42
N ILE A 20 -19.90 2.82 -0.41
CA ILE A 20 -18.93 1.78 -0.73
C ILE A 20 -19.35 1.17 -2.06
N PHE A 21 -18.57 1.41 -3.11
CA PHE A 21 -18.75 0.75 -4.41
C PHE A 21 -18.25 -0.69 -4.32
N THR A 22 -18.98 -1.61 -4.94
CA THR A 22 -18.66 -3.04 -4.88
C THR A 22 -18.59 -3.66 -6.26
N TRP A 23 -17.55 -4.47 -6.48
CA TRP A 23 -17.41 -5.32 -7.67
C TRP A 23 -17.31 -6.77 -7.21
N HIS A 24 -18.35 -7.53 -7.51
CA HIS A 24 -18.51 -8.91 -7.05
C HIS A 24 -18.24 -9.90 -8.20
N PRO A 25 -17.32 -10.86 -8.06
CA PRO A 25 -17.06 -11.85 -9.09
C PRO A 25 -18.20 -12.87 -9.14
N THR A 26 -18.73 -13.09 -10.34
CA THR A 26 -19.79 -14.07 -10.58
C THR A 26 -19.26 -15.28 -11.34
N VAL A 27 -19.74 -16.46 -10.96
CA VAL A 27 -19.43 -17.73 -11.62
C VAL A 27 -20.74 -18.40 -12.02
N PRO A 28 -21.00 -18.60 -13.33
CA PRO A 28 -22.22 -19.24 -13.79
C PRO A 28 -22.43 -20.61 -13.14
N ASN A 29 -23.63 -20.86 -12.62
CA ASN A 29 -24.04 -22.07 -11.90
C ASN A 29 -23.43 -22.27 -10.49
N TYR A 30 -22.69 -21.29 -9.95
CA TYR A 30 -22.13 -21.34 -8.59
C TYR A 30 -22.51 -20.09 -7.77
N PRO A 31 -23.80 -19.87 -7.46
CA PRO A 31 -24.27 -18.67 -6.75
C PRO A 31 -23.77 -18.57 -5.29
N LYS A 32 -23.24 -19.66 -4.74
CA LYS A 32 -22.67 -19.73 -3.38
C LYS A 32 -21.14 -19.81 -3.38
N ALA A 33 -20.50 -19.54 -4.53
CA ALA A 33 -19.04 -19.46 -4.58
C ALA A 33 -18.55 -18.42 -3.58
N LYS A 34 -17.51 -18.78 -2.83
CA LYS A 34 -16.91 -17.89 -1.84
C LYS A 34 -15.60 -17.33 -2.34
N PHE A 35 -15.38 -16.05 -2.08
CA PHE A 35 -14.21 -15.31 -2.52
C PHE A 35 -13.62 -14.52 -1.35
N PRO A 36 -12.31 -14.28 -1.33
CA PRO A 36 -11.73 -13.28 -0.44
C PRO A 36 -12.22 -11.86 -0.77
N GLY A 37 -12.24 -11.01 0.24
CA GLY A 37 -12.57 -9.58 0.11
C GLY A 37 -11.31 -8.73 -0.04
N VAL A 38 -11.39 -7.63 -0.79
CA VAL A 38 -10.33 -6.63 -0.91
C VAL A 38 -10.91 -5.23 -0.80
N VAL A 39 -10.40 -4.43 0.14
CA VAL A 39 -10.73 -2.99 0.18
C VAL A 39 -9.74 -2.22 -0.71
N VAL A 40 -10.25 -1.46 -1.68
CA VAL A 40 -9.46 -0.61 -2.59
C VAL A 40 -9.69 0.85 -2.24
N PHE A 41 -8.67 1.51 -1.71
CA PHE A 41 -8.73 2.93 -1.39
C PHE A 41 -8.26 3.80 -2.55
N SER A 42 -9.00 4.87 -2.80
CA SER A 42 -8.72 5.81 -3.88
C SER A 42 -7.59 6.79 -3.55
N GLU A 43 -7.09 7.44 -4.59
CA GLU A 43 -6.32 8.68 -4.48
C GLU A 43 -7.20 9.83 -3.94
N ILE A 44 -6.68 11.06 -3.96
CA ILE A 44 -7.39 12.28 -3.52
C ILE A 44 -8.58 12.69 -4.41
N TYR A 45 -9.01 11.85 -5.36
CA TYR A 45 -10.05 12.17 -6.34
C TYR A 45 -11.32 11.31 -6.18
N GLN A 46 -11.44 10.60 -5.06
CA GLN A 46 -12.46 9.55 -4.86
C GLN A 46 -12.35 8.42 -5.91
N VAL A 47 -13.42 7.64 -6.09
CA VAL A 47 -13.45 6.47 -6.97
C VAL A 47 -13.61 6.90 -8.43
N THR A 48 -12.48 7.26 -9.04
CA THR A 48 -12.37 7.65 -10.45
C THR A 48 -12.36 6.44 -11.39
N GLY A 49 -12.41 6.69 -12.71
CA GLY A 49 -12.28 5.67 -13.76
C GLY A 49 -11.08 4.72 -13.57
N PRO A 50 -9.85 5.24 -13.36
CA PRO A 50 -8.68 4.42 -13.04
C PRO A 50 -8.84 3.53 -11.81
N VAL A 51 -9.38 4.08 -10.71
CA VAL A 51 -9.60 3.32 -9.46
C VAL A 51 -10.64 2.22 -9.69
N ALA A 52 -11.75 2.54 -10.35
CA ALA A 52 -12.79 1.57 -10.70
C ALA A 52 -12.23 0.48 -11.62
N ARG A 53 -11.44 0.81 -12.65
CA ARG A 53 -10.79 -0.20 -13.50
C ARG A 53 -9.85 -1.10 -12.73
N PHE A 54 -9.04 -0.54 -11.83
CA PHE A 54 -8.14 -1.33 -10.99
C PHE A 54 -8.93 -2.30 -10.09
N ALA A 55 -10.01 -1.81 -9.47
CA ALA A 55 -10.93 -2.63 -8.69
C ALA A 55 -11.58 -3.75 -9.52
N LYS A 56 -12.02 -3.45 -10.75
CA LYS A 56 -12.57 -4.44 -11.69
C LYS A 56 -11.54 -5.49 -12.10
N GLN A 57 -10.27 -5.09 -12.28
CA GLN A 57 -9.18 -6.04 -12.57
C GLN A 57 -8.97 -7.00 -11.41
N ILE A 58 -8.94 -6.50 -10.18
CA ILE A 58 -8.85 -7.34 -8.97
C ILE A 58 -10.08 -8.26 -8.88
N ALA A 59 -11.29 -7.74 -9.04
CA ALA A 59 -12.51 -8.54 -8.99
C ALA A 59 -12.53 -9.63 -10.06
N GLY A 60 -12.06 -9.30 -11.27
CA GLY A 60 -11.89 -10.25 -12.36
C GLY A 60 -10.96 -11.43 -12.03
N GLN A 61 -10.07 -11.31 -11.04
CA GLN A 61 -9.19 -12.39 -10.56
C GLN A 61 -9.80 -13.24 -9.43
N GLY A 62 -11.07 -13.00 -9.08
CA GLY A 62 -11.82 -13.80 -8.09
C GLY A 62 -11.74 -13.24 -6.67
N TYR A 63 -11.88 -11.93 -6.52
CA TYR A 63 -11.93 -11.22 -5.24
C TYR A 63 -13.19 -10.35 -5.19
N ILE A 64 -13.88 -10.27 -4.06
CA ILE A 64 -14.95 -9.27 -3.88
C ILE A 64 -14.26 -7.96 -3.52
N VAL A 65 -14.46 -6.91 -4.32
CA VAL A 65 -13.79 -5.63 -4.10
C VAL A 65 -14.77 -4.61 -3.55
N ALA A 66 -14.36 -3.88 -2.51
CA ALA A 66 -15.06 -2.73 -1.93
C ALA A 66 -14.19 -1.48 -2.06
N ALA A 67 -14.72 -0.37 -2.59
CA ALA A 67 -14.03 0.91 -2.64
C ALA A 67 -14.86 2.01 -1.97
N PRO A 68 -14.48 2.49 -0.77
CA PRO A 68 -15.18 3.57 -0.08
C PRO A 68 -14.94 4.95 -0.72
N SER A 69 -15.95 5.81 -0.73
CA SER A 69 -15.83 7.24 -1.05
C SER A 69 -15.22 7.99 0.14
N SER A 70 -13.94 8.36 0.06
CA SER A 70 -13.17 8.85 1.22
C SER A 70 -13.57 10.22 1.78
N TYR A 71 -14.35 11.04 1.04
CA TYR A 71 -14.68 12.42 1.43
C TYR A 71 -16.18 12.62 1.68
N HIS A 72 -16.86 11.58 2.13
CA HIS A 72 -18.31 11.58 2.38
C HIS A 72 -18.77 12.62 3.42
N GLU A 73 -17.88 13.11 4.29
CA GLU A 73 -18.18 14.22 5.20
C GLU A 73 -18.22 15.59 4.51
N PHE A 74 -17.66 15.71 3.31
CA PHE A 74 -17.52 16.98 2.60
C PHE A 74 -18.27 17.04 1.29
N THR A 75 -18.47 15.90 0.64
CA THR A 75 -19.07 15.83 -0.70
C THR A 75 -19.72 14.48 -0.97
N GLY A 76 -20.48 14.40 -2.06
CA GLY A 76 -21.09 13.16 -2.55
C GLY A 76 -20.06 12.18 -3.09
N PRO A 77 -20.46 10.96 -3.46
CA PRO A 77 -19.54 9.89 -3.86
C PRO A 77 -18.95 10.06 -5.27
N GLU A 78 -19.31 11.13 -5.98
CA GLU A 78 -18.87 11.38 -7.35
C GLU A 78 -17.36 11.64 -7.43
N PRO A 79 -16.67 11.13 -8.47
CA PRO A 79 -15.24 11.38 -8.63
C PRO A 79 -14.94 12.86 -8.84
N LEU A 80 -13.84 13.33 -8.24
CA LEU A 80 -13.32 14.66 -8.50
C LEU A 80 -12.59 14.68 -9.86
N ALA A 81 -12.68 15.82 -10.55
CA ALA A 81 -11.98 16.01 -11.80
C ALA A 81 -10.46 16.03 -11.61
N TYR A 82 -9.73 15.51 -12.60
CA TYR A 82 -8.26 15.60 -12.67
C TYR A 82 -7.80 16.97 -13.17
N ASP A 83 -8.24 18.02 -12.50
CA ASP A 83 -7.86 19.41 -12.76
C ASP A 83 -7.29 20.07 -11.51
N GLY A 84 -6.95 21.36 -11.60
CA GLY A 84 -6.42 22.12 -10.47
C GLY A 84 -7.41 22.17 -9.31
N HIS A 85 -8.67 22.48 -9.57
CA HIS A 85 -9.70 22.62 -8.53
C HIS A 85 -9.98 21.30 -7.79
N GLY A 86 -10.12 20.19 -8.51
CA GLY A 86 -10.29 18.86 -7.92
C GLY A 86 -9.05 18.43 -7.12
N THR A 87 -7.85 18.78 -7.59
CA THR A 87 -6.60 18.53 -6.86
C THR A 87 -6.53 19.34 -5.57
N ASP A 88 -6.91 20.61 -5.59
CA ASP A 88 -6.90 21.48 -4.42
C ASP A 88 -7.91 20.99 -3.38
N LYS A 89 -9.16 20.76 -3.80
CA LYS A 89 -10.21 20.17 -2.94
C LYS A 89 -9.80 18.84 -2.33
N GLY A 90 -9.24 17.94 -3.13
CA GLY A 90 -8.77 16.64 -2.68
C GLY A 90 -7.67 16.76 -1.62
N ASN A 91 -6.72 17.67 -1.79
CA ASN A 91 -5.67 17.89 -0.79
C ASN A 91 -6.19 18.58 0.47
N ASP A 92 -7.10 19.55 0.33
CA ASP A 92 -7.73 20.24 1.46
C ASP A 92 -8.51 19.26 2.33
N TRP A 93 -9.31 18.39 1.72
CA TRP A 93 -10.08 17.38 2.45
C TRP A 93 -9.20 16.27 3.04
N LYS A 94 -8.12 15.88 2.36
CA LYS A 94 -7.12 14.94 2.90
C LYS A 94 -6.59 15.38 4.27
N VAL A 95 -6.36 16.68 4.43
CA VAL A 95 -5.84 17.24 5.69
C VAL A 95 -6.93 17.74 6.64
N ALA A 96 -8.14 18.00 6.15
CA ALA A 96 -9.27 18.40 6.99
C ALA A 96 -9.99 17.21 7.65
N LYS A 97 -10.04 16.06 6.99
CA LYS A 97 -10.69 14.84 7.51
C LYS A 97 -9.99 14.35 8.76
N LYS A 98 -10.75 13.97 9.78
CA LYS A 98 -10.19 13.39 11.02
C LYS A 98 -9.58 12.04 10.72
N LEU A 99 -8.41 11.76 11.30
CA LEU A 99 -7.76 10.45 11.16
C LEU A 99 -8.66 9.29 11.59
N ALA A 100 -9.37 9.45 12.70
CA ALA A 100 -10.32 8.45 13.20
C ALA A 100 -11.49 8.18 12.24
N ALA A 101 -11.85 9.14 11.38
CA ALA A 101 -12.88 8.93 10.37
C ALA A 101 -12.35 8.09 9.19
N TYR A 102 -11.08 8.23 8.82
CA TYR A 102 -10.44 7.29 7.88
C TYR A 102 -10.38 5.86 8.44
N ASP A 103 -10.09 5.73 9.73
CA ASP A 103 -10.06 4.41 10.39
C ASP A 103 -11.45 3.77 10.43
N GLU A 104 -12.50 4.57 10.67
CA GLU A 104 -13.89 4.13 10.60
C GLU A 104 -14.28 3.69 9.17
N ASP A 105 -13.90 4.46 8.15
CA ASP A 105 -14.19 4.09 6.75
C ASP A 105 -13.59 2.73 6.38
N ALA A 106 -12.36 2.47 6.84
CA ALA A 106 -11.71 1.17 6.68
C ALA A 106 -12.45 0.07 7.44
N GLU A 107 -12.79 0.30 8.71
CA GLU A 107 -13.52 -0.65 9.56
C GLU A 107 -14.88 -1.04 8.96
N LEU A 108 -15.64 -0.05 8.46
CA LEU A 108 -16.93 -0.26 7.82
C LEU A 108 -16.80 -1.01 6.49
N SER A 109 -15.76 -0.72 5.71
CA SER A 109 -15.50 -1.41 4.44
C SER A 109 -15.11 -2.87 4.65
N VAL A 110 -14.27 -3.16 5.64
CA VAL A 110 -13.90 -4.52 6.05
C VAL A 110 -15.13 -5.28 6.55
N SER A 111 -15.96 -4.64 7.39
CA SER A 111 -17.17 -5.27 7.95
C SER A 111 -18.19 -5.57 6.85
N LEU A 112 -18.40 -4.65 5.91
CA LEU A 112 -19.27 -4.87 4.75
C LEU A 112 -18.87 -6.12 3.96
N LEU A 113 -17.57 -6.32 3.72
CA LEU A 113 -17.08 -7.50 3.00
C LEU A 113 -17.29 -8.78 3.81
N LEU A 114 -17.00 -8.75 5.12
CA LEU A 114 -17.14 -9.92 5.99
C LEU A 114 -18.60 -10.35 6.21
N ASP A 115 -19.55 -9.41 6.13
CA ASP A 115 -20.98 -9.69 6.25
C ASP A 115 -21.57 -10.41 5.03
N LEU A 116 -20.84 -10.49 3.91
CA LEU A 116 -21.30 -11.20 2.73
C LEU A 116 -21.18 -12.72 2.93
N GLU A 117 -22.27 -13.46 2.70
CA GLU A 117 -22.24 -14.94 2.74
C GLU A 117 -21.26 -15.56 1.71
N THR A 118 -20.98 -14.81 0.65
CA THR A 118 -20.02 -15.14 -0.42
C THR A 118 -18.59 -14.70 -0.10
N CYS A 119 -18.34 -14.09 1.06
CA CYS A 119 -16.98 -13.87 1.54
C CYS A 119 -16.45 -15.14 2.21
N ASN A 120 -15.18 -15.49 1.94
CA ASN A 120 -14.50 -16.61 2.58
C ASN A 120 -13.94 -16.26 3.98
N GLY A 121 -14.13 -15.02 4.44
CA GLY A 121 -13.63 -14.52 5.72
C GLY A 121 -12.20 -13.95 5.70
N ARG A 122 -11.50 -13.97 4.55
CA ARG A 122 -10.16 -13.41 4.39
C ARG A 122 -10.21 -12.09 3.66
N ILE A 123 -9.58 -11.06 4.23
CA ILE A 123 -9.62 -9.69 3.73
C ILE A 123 -8.20 -9.20 3.42
N GLY A 124 -8.06 -8.57 2.26
CA GLY A 124 -6.90 -7.76 1.89
C GLY A 124 -7.24 -6.29 1.78
N ALA A 125 -6.22 -5.44 1.72
CA ALA A 125 -6.36 -4.02 1.44
C ALA A 125 -5.35 -3.56 0.38
N THR A 126 -5.73 -2.60 -0.46
CA THR A 126 -4.81 -1.98 -1.40
C THR A 126 -5.23 -0.55 -1.71
N GLY A 127 -4.32 0.25 -2.25
CA GLY A 127 -4.66 1.57 -2.74
C GLY A 127 -3.45 2.35 -3.23
N MET A 128 -3.71 3.53 -3.80
CA MET A 128 -2.72 4.35 -4.48
C MET A 128 -2.64 5.76 -3.88
N CYS A 129 -1.44 6.31 -3.73
CA CYS A 129 -1.22 7.65 -3.17
C CYS A 129 -1.80 7.75 -1.75
N LEU A 130 -2.81 8.60 -1.52
CA LEU A 130 -3.62 8.61 -0.31
C LEU A 130 -4.13 7.20 0.01
N GLY A 131 -4.67 6.50 -0.97
CA GLY A 131 -5.16 5.14 -0.81
C GLY A 131 -4.08 4.13 -0.41
N GLY A 132 -2.81 4.39 -0.72
CA GLY A 132 -1.70 3.58 -0.24
C GLY A 132 -1.51 3.73 1.27
N HIS A 133 -1.64 4.96 1.79
CA HIS A 133 -1.64 5.26 3.22
C HIS A 133 -2.88 4.66 3.89
N LEU A 134 -4.06 4.80 3.30
CA LEU A 134 -5.29 4.21 3.84
C LEU A 134 -5.26 2.68 3.85
N ALA A 135 -4.65 2.03 2.85
CA ALA A 135 -4.42 0.59 2.86
C ALA A 135 -3.47 0.16 3.99
N PHE A 136 -2.42 0.96 4.25
CA PHE A 136 -1.53 0.74 5.40
C PHE A 136 -2.30 0.83 6.72
N ARG A 137 -3.16 1.85 6.87
CA ARG A 137 -4.00 2.01 8.06
C ARG A 137 -5.05 0.91 8.20
N CYS A 138 -5.64 0.47 7.09
CA CYS A 138 -6.57 -0.66 7.07
C CYS A 138 -5.89 -1.94 7.58
N ALA A 139 -4.60 -2.15 7.30
CA ALA A 139 -3.82 -3.27 7.81
C ALA A 139 -3.62 -3.28 9.35
N LEU A 140 -3.93 -2.17 10.04
CA LEU A 140 -3.97 -2.13 11.51
C LEU A 140 -5.18 -2.90 12.09
N ASP A 141 -6.22 -3.12 11.27
CA ASP A 141 -7.31 -4.00 11.64
C ASP A 141 -6.83 -5.47 11.59
N LYS A 142 -6.90 -6.16 12.72
CA LYS A 142 -6.49 -7.57 12.86
C LYS A 142 -7.24 -8.54 11.92
N ARG A 143 -8.35 -8.12 11.32
CA ARG A 143 -9.13 -8.89 10.34
C ARG A 143 -8.52 -8.86 8.93
N VAL A 144 -7.59 -7.93 8.67
CA VAL A 144 -6.90 -7.78 7.38
C VAL A 144 -5.63 -8.64 7.38
N SER A 145 -5.58 -9.62 6.49
CA SER A 145 -4.50 -10.59 6.40
C SER A 145 -3.33 -10.12 5.52
N ALA A 146 -3.58 -9.19 4.60
CA ALA A 146 -2.55 -8.67 3.70
C ALA A 146 -2.88 -7.27 3.19
N ALA A 147 -1.85 -6.45 2.93
CA ALA A 147 -2.03 -5.15 2.30
C ALA A 147 -0.94 -4.82 1.27
N VAL A 148 -1.34 -4.16 0.17
CA VAL A 148 -0.43 -3.67 -0.89
C VAL A 148 -0.58 -2.16 -1.02
N CYS A 149 0.48 -1.42 -0.69
CA CYS A 149 0.46 0.03 -0.61
C CYS A 149 1.25 0.64 -1.77
N TYR A 150 0.56 1.21 -2.75
CA TYR A 150 1.19 1.88 -3.89
C TYR A 150 1.46 3.35 -3.57
N PHE A 151 2.76 3.71 -3.58
CA PHE A 151 3.30 5.04 -3.36
C PHE A 151 2.57 5.81 -2.26
N ALA A 152 2.47 5.16 -1.09
CA ALA A 152 1.76 5.65 0.07
C ALA A 152 2.36 6.98 0.55
N THR A 153 1.66 8.08 0.24
CA THR A 153 2.10 9.43 0.62
C THR A 153 1.85 9.67 2.10
N ASP A 154 2.46 10.72 2.64
CA ASP A 154 2.20 11.24 3.98
C ASP A 154 2.58 10.33 5.17
N ILE A 155 2.80 9.02 4.98
CA ILE A 155 3.26 8.09 6.04
C ILE A 155 4.56 8.59 6.69
N HIS A 156 5.55 8.93 5.87
CA HIS A 156 6.87 9.36 6.33
C HIS A 156 6.87 10.75 7.00
N SER A 157 5.89 11.59 6.67
CA SER A 157 5.78 12.96 7.18
C SER A 157 4.73 13.14 8.27
N GLN A 158 3.93 12.10 8.57
CA GLN A 158 2.85 12.09 9.56
C GLN A 158 1.76 13.14 9.26
N THR A 159 1.56 13.49 7.99
CA THR A 159 0.73 14.62 7.58
C THR A 159 -0.70 14.26 7.20
N LEU A 160 -1.14 13.01 7.37
CA LEU A 160 -2.51 12.62 7.05
C LEU A 160 -3.51 13.14 8.10
N GLY A 161 -4.62 13.69 7.61
CA GLY A 161 -5.76 14.08 8.44
C GLY A 161 -5.56 15.34 9.29
N ALA A 162 -6.63 15.67 10.00
CA ALA A 162 -6.73 16.88 10.82
C ALA A 162 -5.62 16.94 11.87
N GLY A 163 -4.90 18.06 11.87
CA GLY A 163 -3.77 18.28 12.77
C GLY A 163 -2.42 17.77 12.25
N LYS A 164 -2.38 17.05 11.12
CA LYS A 164 -1.12 16.58 10.47
C LYS A 164 -0.18 15.90 11.46
N ASN A 165 -0.71 14.96 12.21
CA ASN A 165 0.01 14.23 13.24
C ASN A 165 -0.53 12.79 13.32
N ASP A 166 -0.56 12.09 12.18
CA ASP A 166 -1.00 10.70 12.16
C ASP A 166 0.02 9.75 12.80
N ASP A 167 -0.48 8.64 13.30
CA ASP A 167 0.27 7.65 14.06
C ASP A 167 0.62 6.39 13.23
N SER A 168 0.53 6.44 11.91
CA SER A 168 0.65 5.24 11.07
C SER A 168 1.97 4.49 11.29
N LEU A 169 3.12 5.16 11.17
CA LEU A 169 4.41 4.51 11.40
C LEU A 169 4.59 4.06 12.85
N ALA A 170 4.15 4.86 13.82
CA ALA A 170 4.23 4.50 15.24
C ALA A 170 3.44 3.23 15.58
N ARG A 171 2.39 2.94 14.80
CA ARG A 171 1.53 1.77 14.93
C ARG A 171 1.87 0.62 13.98
N ALA A 172 2.99 0.68 13.25
CA ALA A 172 3.38 -0.37 12.31
C ALA A 172 3.41 -1.77 12.97
N LYS A 173 3.89 -1.89 14.21
CA LYS A 173 3.91 -3.14 15.00
C LYS A 173 2.52 -3.76 15.29
N ASP A 174 1.45 -2.97 15.13
CA ASP A 174 0.08 -3.45 15.35
C ASP A 174 -0.41 -4.28 14.16
N ILE A 175 0.20 -4.11 12.97
CA ILE A 175 -0.13 -4.87 11.75
C ILE A 175 0.15 -6.35 11.98
N LYS A 176 -0.89 -7.19 11.79
CA LYS A 176 -0.79 -8.66 11.89
C LYS A 176 -0.73 -9.35 10.53
N GLY A 177 -1.21 -8.68 9.48
CA GLY A 177 -1.12 -9.15 8.10
C GLY A 177 0.25 -8.93 7.48
N GLU A 178 0.43 -9.46 6.28
CA GLU A 178 1.64 -9.25 5.48
C GLU A 178 1.52 -7.97 4.62
N LEU A 179 2.56 -7.16 4.60
CA LEU A 179 2.55 -5.85 3.94
C LEU A 179 3.47 -5.82 2.71
N VAL A 180 3.04 -5.17 1.63
CA VAL A 180 3.90 -4.84 0.50
C VAL A 180 3.88 -3.33 0.27
N MET A 181 5.04 -2.71 0.31
CA MET A 181 5.22 -1.30 -0.01
C MET A 181 5.82 -1.15 -1.42
N ILE A 182 5.17 -0.38 -2.28
CA ILE A 182 5.61 -0.16 -3.67
C ILE A 182 5.86 1.32 -3.90
N PHE A 183 7.07 1.72 -4.30
CA PHE A 183 7.40 3.11 -4.58
C PHE A 183 8.11 3.28 -5.94
N GLY A 184 8.05 4.48 -6.50
CA GLY A 184 8.90 4.88 -7.63
C GLY A 184 10.14 5.63 -7.15
N LYS A 185 11.31 5.39 -7.76
CA LYS A 185 12.55 6.10 -7.39
C LYS A 185 12.59 7.58 -7.74
N LYS A 186 11.70 8.03 -8.64
CA LYS A 186 11.53 9.44 -9.03
C LYS A 186 10.27 10.07 -8.45
N ASP A 187 9.66 9.43 -7.45
CA ASP A 187 8.55 10.01 -6.71
C ASP A 187 9.07 11.05 -5.69
N ASN A 188 8.68 12.31 -5.89
CA ASN A 188 9.04 13.41 -4.99
C ASN A 188 8.06 13.59 -3.83
N HIS A 189 6.90 12.92 -3.84
CA HIS A 189 5.97 12.94 -2.71
C HIS A 189 6.43 12.04 -1.57
N VAL A 190 7.28 11.05 -1.86
CA VAL A 190 7.94 10.21 -0.85
C VAL A 190 9.43 10.17 -1.20
N PRO A 191 10.21 11.19 -0.79
CA PRO A 191 11.61 11.31 -1.16
C PRO A 191 12.44 10.14 -0.59
N PRO A 192 13.70 9.94 -1.05
CA PRO A 192 14.54 8.83 -0.60
C PRO A 192 14.58 8.65 0.92
N GLU A 193 14.79 9.72 1.67
CA GLU A 193 14.82 9.72 3.14
C GLU A 193 13.49 9.29 3.75
N GLY A 194 12.37 9.64 3.12
CA GLY A 194 11.04 9.20 3.55
C GLY A 194 10.84 7.70 3.34
N ARG A 195 11.29 7.17 2.20
CA ARG A 195 11.24 5.73 1.91
C ARG A 195 12.16 4.93 2.82
N ASP A 196 13.34 5.47 3.12
CA ASP A 196 14.29 4.87 4.04
C ASP A 196 13.75 4.85 5.48
N LEU A 197 13.10 5.93 5.92
CA LEU A 197 12.40 5.98 7.21
C LEU A 197 11.30 4.93 7.32
N ILE A 198 10.47 4.79 6.28
CA ILE A 198 9.42 3.76 6.24
C ILE A 198 10.09 2.39 6.35
N ARG A 199 11.03 2.06 5.45
CA ARG A 199 11.68 0.74 5.42
C ARG A 199 12.34 0.40 6.76
N LYS A 200 13.06 1.34 7.36
CA LYS A 200 13.71 1.19 8.67
C LYS A 200 12.68 0.89 9.76
N THR A 201 11.62 1.69 9.85
CA THR A 201 10.56 1.51 10.87
C THR A 201 9.88 0.14 10.73
N LEU A 202 9.61 -0.33 9.50
CA LEU A 202 8.99 -1.65 9.28
C LEU A 202 9.91 -2.79 9.73
N HIS A 203 11.22 -2.69 9.48
CA HIS A 203 12.20 -3.64 10.01
C HIS A 203 12.23 -3.64 11.54
N GLU A 204 12.33 -2.47 12.16
CA GLU A 204 12.36 -2.32 13.63
C GLU A 204 11.05 -2.78 14.29
N SER A 205 9.93 -2.70 13.58
CA SER A 205 8.63 -3.19 14.06
C SER A 205 8.49 -4.71 14.00
N GLY A 206 9.40 -5.43 13.33
CA GLY A 206 9.38 -6.89 13.22
C GLY A 206 8.19 -7.46 12.44
N ILE A 207 7.53 -6.66 11.59
CA ILE A 207 6.40 -7.14 10.79
C ILE A 207 6.88 -7.90 9.54
N CYS A 208 6.03 -8.75 8.98
CA CYS A 208 6.29 -9.40 7.70
C CYS A 208 5.99 -8.42 6.56
N PHE A 209 7.01 -8.02 5.81
CA PHE A 209 6.81 -7.12 4.67
C PHE A 209 7.77 -7.33 3.50
N SER A 210 7.33 -6.92 2.32
CA SER A 210 8.18 -6.71 1.14
C SER A 210 8.22 -5.23 0.76
N PHE A 211 9.31 -4.80 0.14
CA PHE A 211 9.53 -3.42 -0.27
C PHE A 211 10.09 -3.37 -1.69
N PHE A 212 9.34 -2.79 -2.62
CA PHE A 212 9.70 -2.71 -4.03
C PHE A 212 9.84 -1.26 -4.48
N GLU A 213 10.96 -0.94 -5.14
CA GLU A 213 11.24 0.39 -5.67
C GLU A 213 11.55 0.33 -7.16
N ALA A 214 10.65 0.85 -7.97
CA ALA A 214 10.80 0.87 -9.41
C ALA A 214 11.75 1.97 -9.86
N ALA A 215 12.79 1.60 -10.61
CA ALA A 215 13.68 2.56 -11.24
C ALA A 215 12.88 3.49 -12.16
N TRP A 216 13.23 4.79 -12.16
CA TRP A 216 12.66 5.85 -13.01
C TRP A 216 11.16 6.18 -12.84
N ALA A 217 10.38 5.35 -12.14
CA ALA A 217 8.97 5.60 -11.91
C ALA A 217 8.73 6.84 -11.05
N GLN A 218 7.82 7.69 -11.51
CA GLN A 218 7.34 8.89 -10.79
C GLN A 218 6.03 8.58 -10.04
N HIS A 219 5.54 9.53 -9.25
CA HIS A 219 4.25 9.39 -8.59
C HIS A 219 3.09 9.08 -9.54
N ALA A 220 2.17 8.21 -9.11
CA ALA A 220 1.02 7.77 -9.90
C ALA A 220 1.37 7.03 -11.20
N PHE A 221 2.49 6.31 -11.24
CA PHE A 221 2.94 5.56 -12.43
C PHE A 221 2.01 4.43 -12.88
N ILE A 222 1.06 4.00 -12.04
CA ILE A 222 0.04 3.00 -12.41
C ILE A 222 -1.29 3.61 -12.85
N ARG A 223 -1.41 4.94 -12.84
CA ARG A 223 -2.64 5.62 -13.22
C ARG A 223 -2.71 5.77 -14.73
N ASP A 224 -3.65 5.08 -15.35
CA ASP A 224 -3.80 4.96 -16.80
C ASP A 224 -4.58 6.14 -17.45
N GLU A 225 -5.10 7.07 -16.64
CA GLU A 225 -5.67 8.34 -17.11
C GLU A 225 -5.06 9.54 -16.39
N MET A 226 -4.94 10.67 -17.10
CA MET A 226 -4.57 11.97 -16.52
C MET A 226 -3.34 11.91 -15.60
N SER A 227 -2.36 11.07 -15.95
CA SER A 227 -1.14 10.83 -15.16
C SER A 227 0.02 11.75 -15.54
N LYS A 228 -0.19 12.72 -16.43
CA LYS A 228 0.83 13.66 -16.91
C LYS A 228 2.04 12.93 -17.55
N GLY A 229 1.76 11.86 -18.30
CA GLY A 229 2.79 11.07 -19.01
C GLY A 229 3.58 10.11 -18.12
N ARG A 230 3.11 9.84 -16.90
CA ARG A 230 3.80 8.97 -15.92
C ARG A 230 3.37 7.51 -15.98
N TYR A 231 2.26 7.21 -16.64
CA TYR A 231 1.74 5.85 -16.75
C TYR A 231 2.77 4.93 -17.42
N ASP A 232 3.12 3.85 -16.76
CA ASP A 232 3.96 2.78 -17.28
C ASP A 232 3.18 1.45 -17.24
N PRO A 233 2.65 0.96 -18.36
CA PRO A 233 1.87 -0.27 -18.39
C PRO A 233 2.70 -1.52 -18.04
N GLY A 234 3.99 -1.54 -18.39
CA GLY A 234 4.87 -2.67 -18.11
C GLY A 234 5.13 -2.80 -16.61
N LEU A 235 5.44 -1.67 -15.98
CA LEU A 235 5.61 -1.61 -14.53
C LEU A 235 4.30 -1.83 -13.79
N THR A 236 3.18 -1.27 -14.28
CA THR A 236 1.85 -1.51 -13.71
C THR A 236 1.52 -2.99 -13.66
N LYS A 237 1.81 -3.73 -14.75
CA LYS A 237 1.65 -5.18 -14.78
C LYS A 237 2.50 -5.86 -13.71
N ILE A 238 3.78 -5.55 -13.60
CA ILE A 238 4.67 -6.14 -12.59
C ILE A 238 4.14 -5.90 -11.18
N CYS A 239 3.76 -4.65 -10.86
CA CYS A 239 3.22 -4.33 -9.56
C CYS A 239 1.85 -4.98 -9.29
N PHE A 240 1.07 -5.25 -10.33
CA PHE A 240 -0.17 -6.02 -10.20
C PHE A 240 0.09 -7.50 -9.94
N GLU A 241 1.10 -8.10 -10.58
CA GLU A 241 1.51 -9.48 -10.29
C GLU A 241 2.01 -9.64 -8.85
N ILE A 242 2.70 -8.64 -8.29
CA ILE A 242 3.08 -8.62 -6.87
C ILE A 242 1.82 -8.66 -5.97
N LEU A 243 0.79 -7.88 -6.31
CA LEU A 243 -0.48 -7.89 -5.58
C LEU A 243 -1.17 -9.26 -5.68
N LEU A 244 -1.22 -9.84 -6.88
CA LEU A 244 -1.83 -11.14 -7.09
C LEU A 244 -1.06 -12.25 -6.38
N GLU A 245 0.27 -12.22 -6.38
CA GLU A 245 1.09 -13.17 -5.63
C GLU A 245 0.68 -13.17 -4.15
N LEU A 246 0.76 -12.00 -3.51
CA LEU A 246 0.46 -11.86 -2.09
C LEU A 246 -0.97 -12.29 -1.79
N PHE A 247 -1.95 -11.79 -2.54
CA PHE A 247 -3.36 -12.05 -2.26
C PHE A 247 -3.77 -13.49 -2.59
N ASN A 248 -3.17 -14.13 -3.59
CA ASN A 248 -3.44 -15.54 -3.86
C ASN A 248 -2.93 -16.40 -2.71
N ARG A 249 -1.69 -16.15 -2.25
CA ARG A 249 -1.06 -16.93 -1.17
C ARG A 249 -1.73 -16.72 0.19
N THR A 250 -2.13 -15.48 0.51
CA THR A 250 -2.63 -15.12 1.85
C THR A 250 -4.16 -15.14 1.99
N LEU A 251 -4.91 -14.87 0.91
CA LEU A 251 -6.37 -14.73 0.96
C LEU A 251 -7.13 -15.83 0.23
N ARG A 252 -6.56 -16.36 -0.86
CA ARG A 252 -7.28 -17.30 -1.73
C ARG A 252 -7.01 -18.74 -1.36
N SER A 253 -5.73 -19.10 -1.26
CA SER A 253 -5.30 -20.44 -0.87
C SER A 253 -5.64 -20.71 0.59
N ASP A 254 -6.30 -21.85 0.86
CA ASP A 254 -6.38 -22.37 2.22
C ASP A 254 -5.14 -23.22 2.48
N LEU A 255 -4.09 -22.58 2.96
CA LEU A 255 -2.83 -23.24 3.32
C LEU A 255 -2.87 -23.87 4.72
N GLY A 256 -3.99 -23.72 5.45
CA GLY A 256 -4.07 -24.01 6.88
C GLY A 256 -3.29 -23.00 7.73
N PRO A 257 -3.26 -23.17 9.07
CA PRO A 257 -2.36 -22.41 9.94
C PRO A 257 -0.92 -22.66 9.52
N ARG A 258 -0.07 -21.62 9.54
CA ARG A 258 1.38 -21.82 9.34
C ARG A 258 1.89 -22.78 10.42
N VAL A 259 2.33 -23.96 10.00
CA VAL A 259 2.92 -24.98 10.86
C VAL A 259 4.44 -24.89 10.72
N GLY A 260 5.16 -24.81 11.83
CA GLY A 260 6.60 -24.55 11.87
C GLY A 260 6.87 -23.15 12.43
N GLY A 261 7.68 -23.09 13.50
CA GLY A 261 8.11 -21.83 14.12
C GLY A 261 9.02 -21.01 13.20
N GLU A 262 9.80 -20.10 13.77
CA GLU A 262 10.91 -19.49 13.05
C GLU A 262 11.79 -20.61 12.48
N GLN A 263 11.79 -20.77 11.16
CA GLN A 263 12.83 -21.56 10.52
C GLN A 263 14.12 -20.81 10.74
N GLU A 264 15.13 -21.50 11.25
CA GLU A 264 16.48 -20.99 11.30
C GLU A 264 16.89 -20.70 9.85
N ILE A 265 16.86 -19.41 9.49
CA ILE A 265 17.28 -18.97 8.16
C ILE A 265 18.77 -19.28 8.10
N GLU A 266 19.17 -20.11 7.13
CA GLU A 266 20.58 -20.42 6.90
C GLU A 266 21.37 -19.10 6.86
N ASP A 267 22.30 -18.95 7.80
CA ASP A 267 23.29 -17.89 7.74
C ASP A 267 24.49 -18.44 6.96
N PRO A 268 24.68 -18.06 5.69
CA PRO A 268 25.86 -18.48 4.94
C PRO A 268 27.16 -17.88 5.52
N PHE A 269 27.08 -16.96 6.49
CA PHE A 269 28.21 -16.30 7.15
C PHE A 269 28.11 -16.37 8.69
N PRO A 270 28.16 -17.57 9.29
CA PRO A 270 28.09 -17.72 10.73
C PRO A 270 29.26 -16.97 11.42
N GLY A 271 28.93 -16.12 12.40
CA GLY A 271 29.93 -15.42 13.23
C GLY A 271 30.21 -13.96 12.87
N ARG A 272 29.55 -13.37 11.85
CA ARG A 272 29.51 -11.90 11.71
C ARG A 272 28.37 -11.36 12.56
N ASN A 273 28.67 -10.55 13.59
CA ASN A 273 27.63 -9.85 14.35
C ASN A 273 26.74 -9.04 13.39
N ARG A 274 25.52 -9.53 13.17
CA ARG A 274 24.46 -8.75 12.54
C ARG A 274 24.16 -7.62 13.52
N PHE A 275 24.39 -6.38 13.09
CA PHE A 275 24.25 -5.16 13.90
C PHE A 275 25.34 -4.93 14.96
N ASN A 276 26.58 -4.73 14.52
CA ASN A 276 27.36 -3.62 15.06
C ASN A 276 27.73 -2.75 13.86
N SER A 277 27.12 -1.56 13.77
CA SER A 277 27.75 -0.43 13.09
C SER A 277 29.19 -0.36 13.60
N PRO A 278 30.22 -0.35 12.74
CA PRO A 278 31.57 -0.14 13.24
C PRO A 278 31.58 1.25 13.86
N ASP A 279 31.83 1.32 15.16
CA ASP A 279 32.44 2.52 15.73
C ASP A 279 33.67 2.77 14.86
N LEU A 280 33.65 3.89 14.14
CA LEU A 280 34.83 4.43 13.49
C LEU A 280 35.77 4.85 14.61
N ASP A 281 36.51 3.89 15.15
CA ASP A 281 37.70 4.13 15.93
C ASP A 281 38.70 4.80 14.98
N THR A 282 38.81 6.12 15.13
CA THR A 282 39.80 6.95 14.46
C THR A 282 41.04 6.98 15.33
N SER A 283 41.71 5.84 15.44
CA SER A 283 43.06 5.80 15.98
C SER A 283 43.88 4.70 15.29
N GLU A 284 45.02 5.12 14.74
CA GLU A 284 46.12 4.30 14.20
C GLU A 284 45.78 3.64 12.84
N ASP A 285 46.32 4.08 11.70
CA ASP A 285 47.73 3.89 11.35
C ASP A 285 48.11 4.77 10.11
N GLU A 286 48.80 5.89 10.33
CA GLU A 286 49.29 6.81 9.28
C GLU A 286 50.62 6.36 8.63
N SER A 287 50.93 5.06 8.60
CA SER A 287 52.30 4.61 8.29
C SER A 287 52.48 3.71 7.06
N ASN A 288 51.59 3.76 6.05
CA ASN A 288 51.77 2.89 4.88
C ASN A 288 51.41 3.47 3.49
N TRP A 289 51.65 4.77 3.28
CA TRP A 289 51.69 5.37 1.94
C TRP A 289 53.09 5.85 1.59
N ALA A 290 54.02 4.92 1.42
CA ALA A 290 55.25 5.16 0.69
C ALA A 290 55.60 3.93 -0.13
N HIS A 291 55.95 4.17 -1.39
CA HIS A 291 56.34 3.20 -2.42
C HIS A 291 55.19 2.57 -3.22
N LEU A 292 54.80 3.28 -4.27
CA LEU A 292 54.68 2.71 -5.62
C LEU A 292 54.86 3.86 -6.62
N ASN A 293 56.12 4.08 -7.01
CA ASN A 293 56.45 4.87 -8.21
C ASN A 293 55.97 4.09 -9.42
N PHE A 294 55.06 4.66 -10.20
CA PHE A 294 54.86 4.24 -11.58
C PHE A 294 55.25 5.38 -12.51
N ASP A 295 56.43 5.17 -13.09
CA ASP A 295 56.99 5.86 -14.23
C ASP A 295 56.17 5.49 -15.46
N ILE A 296 55.55 6.48 -16.12
CA ILE A 296 55.03 6.31 -17.48
C ILE A 296 55.53 7.50 -18.28
N GLY A 297 56.63 7.24 -18.99
CA GLY A 297 57.26 8.14 -19.94
C GLY A 297 56.34 8.50 -21.10
N GLN A 298 56.53 9.73 -21.57
CA GLN A 298 56.20 10.16 -22.92
C GLN A 298 57.03 9.38 -23.94
N GLU A 299 56.45 9.04 -25.08
CA GLU A 299 57.09 9.26 -26.38
C GLU A 299 56.07 9.22 -27.54
N LEU A 300 56.08 10.34 -28.27
CA LEU A 300 55.76 10.60 -29.70
C LEU A 300 54.35 10.36 -30.25
#